data_AF-A0AA85FXQ0-F1
#
_entry.id   AF-A0AA85FXQ0-F1
#
_cell.length_a   1.000
_cell.length_b   1.000
_cell.length_c   1.000
_cell.angle_alpha   90.00
_cell.angle_beta   90.00
_cell.angle_gamma   90.00
#
_symmetry.space_group_name_H-M   'P 1'
#
loop_
_entity.id
_entity.type
_entity.pdbx_description
1 polymer ?
#
loop_
_entity_poly.entity_id
_entity_poly.type
_entity_poly.pdbx_seq_one_letter_code
_entity_poly.pdbx_strand_id
1 'polypeptide(L)'
;MPTRHWKNSTGDEVEFEVEDILDMRTINGEPEYLIKWKGHSPSKNTWEPQSNLNCPVLLRRFLDKHAAIEPTVATIPEGAEPYGFDRGLAPDFINMVTKKDNELYFLIKWKGSQVRDVVPAAQANIRCPQIVIKFYESILHFT
;
A
#
# COMPACT_ATOMS: atom_id res chain seq x y z
N MET A 1 3.07 16.35 21.01
CA MET A 1 2.26 16.62 19.80
C MET A 1 2.58 15.54 18.77
N PRO A 2 1.69 15.18 17.82
CA PRO A 2 2.07 14.25 16.76
C PRO A 2 3.14 14.91 15.88
N THR A 3 4.35 14.37 15.88
CA THR A 3 5.49 15.00 15.21
C THR A 3 6.24 14.04 14.32
N ARG A 4 6.98 14.62 13.36
CA ARG A 4 8.00 13.93 12.58
C ARG A 4 9.38 14.35 13.07
N HIS A 5 10.23 13.38 13.37
CA HIS A 5 11.62 13.58 13.77
C HIS A 5 12.52 13.52 12.55
N TRP A 6 13.33 14.54 12.35
CA TRP A 6 14.30 14.63 11.27
C TRP A 6 15.66 15.04 11.84
N LYS A 7 16.72 14.33 11.45
CA LYS A 7 18.10 14.76 11.71
C LYS A 7 18.58 15.56 10.51
N ASN A 8 18.82 16.85 10.72
CA ASN A 8 19.41 17.70 9.68
C ASN A 8 20.91 17.40 9.51
N SER A 9 21.55 18.07 8.55
CA SER A 9 22.98 17.93 8.26
C SER A 9 23.91 18.39 9.39
N THR A 10 23.40 19.13 10.39
CA THR A 10 24.15 19.55 11.58
C THR A 10 23.93 18.59 12.76
N GLY A 11 23.08 17.57 12.61
CA GLY A 11 22.75 16.59 13.65
C GLY A 11 21.66 17.06 14.61
N ASP A 12 21.07 18.23 14.39
CA ASP A 12 19.97 18.74 15.20
C ASP A 12 18.68 18.00 14.85
N GLU A 13 17.94 17.61 15.89
CA GLU A 13 16.62 17.00 15.76
C GLU A 13 15.58 18.10 15.57
N VAL A 14 15.01 18.16 14.37
CA VAL A 14 13.94 19.11 14.04
C VAL A 14 12.62 18.36 14.02
N GLU A 15 11.66 18.85 14.81
CA GLU A 15 10.31 18.32 14.88
C GLU A 15 9.34 19.17 14.04
N PHE A 16 8.52 18.51 13.22
CA PHE A 16 7.42 19.14 12.49
C PHE A 16 6.08 18.56 12.93
N GLU A 17 5.08 19.43 13.15
CA GLU A 17 3.73 19.00 13.55
C GLU A 17 2.98 18.32 12.39
N VAL A 18 2.51 17.10 12.65
CA VAL A 18 1.69 16.29 11.75
C VAL A 18 0.21 16.62 11.98
N GLU A 19 -0.51 16.94 10.90
CA GLU A 19 -1.97 17.16 10.92
C GLU A 19 -2.74 15.88 10.65
N ASP A 20 -2.33 15.11 9.64
CA ASP A 20 -2.96 13.81 9.32
C ASP A 20 -2.01 12.88 8.55
N ILE A 21 -2.35 11.59 8.52
CA ILE A 21 -1.74 10.59 7.63
C ILE A 21 -2.75 10.30 6.53
N LEU A 22 -2.34 10.50 5.29
CA LEU A 22 -3.25 10.45 4.14
C LEU A 22 -3.17 9.13 3.37
N ASP A 23 -2.00 8.50 3.35
CA ASP A 23 -1.76 7.29 2.58
C ASP A 23 -0.57 6.49 3.12
N MET A 24 -0.42 5.24 2.68
CA MET A 24 0.68 4.35 3.03
C MET A 24 1.13 3.57 1.79
N ARG A 25 2.44 3.45 1.62
CA ARG A 25 3.09 2.59 0.63
C ARG A 25 4.19 1.76 1.29
N THR A 26 4.63 0.71 0.60
CA THR A 26 5.78 -0.08 1.02
C THR A 26 6.86 0.02 -0.05
N ILE A 27 8.05 0.48 0.33
CA ILE A 27 9.24 0.55 -0.54
C ILE A 27 10.33 -0.29 0.11
N ASN A 28 10.88 -1.26 -0.63
CA ASN A 28 11.92 -2.18 -0.14
C ASN A 28 11.58 -2.93 1.17
N GLY A 29 10.29 -3.20 1.41
CA GLY A 29 9.81 -3.87 2.61
C GLY A 29 9.52 -2.92 3.79
N GLU A 30 9.89 -1.64 3.68
CA GLU A 30 9.66 -0.64 4.71
C GLU A 30 8.41 0.21 4.43
N PRO A 31 7.53 0.44 5.41
CA PRO A 31 6.36 1.28 5.26
C PRO A 31 6.72 2.78 5.28
N GLU A 32 6.20 3.50 4.29
CA GLU A 32 6.21 4.96 4.24
C GLU A 32 4.78 5.49 4.25
N TYR A 33 4.59 6.66 4.85
CA TYR A 33 3.29 7.30 5.01
C TYR A 33 3.30 8.70 4.38
N LEU A 34 2.22 9.06 3.68
CA LEU A 34 2.04 10.40 3.13
C LEU A 34 1.51 11.33 4.22
N ILE A 35 2.31 12.31 4.60
CA ILE A 35 2.03 13.20 5.74
C ILE A 35 1.39 14.50 5.28
N LYS A 36 0.25 14.85 5.89
CA LYS A 36 -0.29 16.20 5.86
C LYS A 36 0.32 17.02 6.99
N TRP A 37 1.07 18.06 6.64
CA TRP A 37 1.69 18.97 7.60
C TRP A 37 0.74 20.07 8.07
N LYS A 38 0.76 20.37 9.37
CA LYS A 38 -0.13 21.38 9.97
C LYS A 38 0.18 22.77 9.43
N GLY A 39 -0.85 23.47 8.97
CA GLY A 39 -0.72 24.85 8.45
C GLY A 39 -0.07 24.97 7.06
N HIS A 40 0.29 23.85 6.43
CA HIS A 40 0.83 23.82 5.07
C HIS A 40 -0.20 23.30 4.06
N SER A 41 -0.05 23.71 2.80
CA SER A 41 -0.88 23.24 1.69
C SER A 41 -0.60 21.78 1.35
N PRO A 42 -1.55 21.05 0.74
CA PRO A 42 -1.35 19.65 0.31
C PRO A 42 -0.15 19.45 -0.63
N SER A 43 0.26 20.47 -1.37
CA SER A 43 1.46 20.44 -2.21
C SER A 43 2.77 20.31 -1.45
N LYS A 44 2.76 20.48 -0.12
CA LYS A 44 3.91 20.27 0.76
C LYS A 44 3.93 18.90 1.41
N ASN A 45 2.93 18.05 1.17
CA ASN A 45 2.90 16.71 1.73
C ASN A 45 4.10 15.91 1.25
N THR A 46 4.69 15.12 2.15
CA THR A 46 5.86 14.29 1.85
C THR A 46 5.62 12.86 2.32
N TRP A 47 6.29 11.92 1.67
CA TRP A 47 6.37 10.54 2.12
C TRP A 47 7.45 10.42 3.19
N GLU A 48 7.09 9.92 4.36
CA GLU A 48 8.00 9.75 5.50
C GLU A 48 8.02 8.28 5.93
N PRO A 49 9.19 7.69 6.17
CA PRO A 49 9.28 6.34 6.74
C PRO A 49 8.67 6.31 8.13
N GLN A 50 8.16 5.16 8.55
CA GLN A 50 7.58 4.99 9.88
C GLN A 50 8.52 5.42 11.02
N SER A 51 9.83 5.17 10.85
CA SER A 51 10.87 5.56 11.80
C SER A 51 10.98 7.07 12.01
N ASN A 52 10.51 7.88 11.07
CA ASN A 52 10.48 9.35 11.21
C ASN A 52 9.26 9.83 12.01
N LEU A 53 8.28 8.98 12.33
CA LEU A 53 6.98 9.42 12.85
C LEU A 53 6.82 9.11 14.34
N ASN A 54 6.46 10.12 15.12
CA ASN A 54 6.04 10.01 16.53
C ASN A 54 4.59 10.48 16.68
N CYS A 55 3.67 9.73 16.06
CA CYS A 55 2.24 10.06 16.06
C CYS A 55 1.35 8.81 16.24
N PRO A 56 1.52 8.03 17.33
CA PRO A 56 0.88 6.72 17.49
C PRO A 56 -0.65 6.76 17.40
N VAL A 57 -1.29 7.85 17.82
CA VAL A 57 -2.76 8.01 17.73
C VAL A 57 -3.22 8.23 16.28
N LEU A 58 -2.51 9.07 15.51
CA LEU A 58 -2.84 9.29 14.10
C LEU A 58 -2.53 8.04 13.28
N LEU A 59 -1.40 7.40 13.56
CA LEU A 59 -1.01 6.14 12.93
C LEU A 59 -2.03 5.06 13.24
N ARG A 60 -2.45 4.88 14.50
CA ARG A 60 -3.52 3.95 14.85
C ARG A 60 -4.82 4.29 14.15
N ARG A 61 -5.24 5.55 14.10
CA ARG A 61 -6.49 5.95 13.43
C ARG A 61 -6.44 5.67 11.93
N PHE A 62 -5.31 5.95 11.31
CA PHE A 62 -5.07 5.63 9.91
C PHE A 62 -5.11 4.12 9.73
N LEU A 63 -4.31 3.38 10.49
CA LEU A 63 -4.30 1.93 10.46
C LEU A 63 -5.69 1.38 10.72
N ASP A 64 -6.44 1.73 11.76
CA ASP A 64 -7.80 1.24 12.01
C ASP A 64 -8.76 1.49 10.82
N LYS A 65 -8.69 2.66 10.17
CA LYS A 65 -9.46 2.96 8.94
C LYS A 65 -9.02 2.12 7.75
N HIS A 66 -7.73 1.79 7.69
CA HIS A 66 -7.10 1.01 6.63
C HIS A 66 -6.88 -0.47 7.01
N ALA A 67 -7.25 -0.88 8.23
CA ALA A 67 -7.14 -2.21 8.85
C ALA A 67 -8.39 -3.04 8.58
N ALA A 68 -9.38 -2.45 7.90
CA ALA A 68 -10.22 -3.20 6.97
C ALA A 68 -9.43 -3.78 5.77
N ILE A 69 -8.10 -3.67 5.78
CA ILE A 69 -7.13 -4.38 4.96
C ILE A 69 -6.02 -4.94 5.88
N GLU A 70 -6.39 -5.51 7.02
CA GLU A 70 -5.64 -6.68 7.50
C GLU A 70 -5.46 -7.60 6.28
N PRO A 71 -4.26 -8.10 5.98
CA PRO A 71 -4.16 -9.31 5.18
C PRO A 71 -4.82 -10.40 6.02
N THR A 72 -6.15 -10.49 5.98
CA THR A 72 -6.82 -11.78 5.97
C THR A 72 -6.21 -12.48 4.78
N VAL A 73 -5.08 -13.12 5.05
CA VAL A 73 -4.50 -14.29 4.40
C VAL A 73 -5.06 -14.40 2.99
N ALA A 74 -4.33 -14.05 1.93
CA ALA A 74 -3.35 -14.95 1.34
C ALA A 74 -3.82 -16.42 1.23
N THR A 75 -5.13 -16.65 1.24
CA THR A 75 -5.80 -17.92 1.07
C THR A 75 -6.93 -17.69 0.09
N ILE A 76 -6.81 -18.33 -1.05
CA ILE A 76 -7.93 -18.61 -1.93
C ILE A 76 -9.00 -19.28 -1.04
N PRO A 77 -10.21 -18.72 -0.90
CA PRO A 77 -11.22 -19.28 -0.02
C PRO A 77 -11.53 -20.71 -0.41
N GLU A 78 -11.44 -21.64 0.56
CA GLU A 78 -11.90 -23.02 0.42
C GLU A 78 -13.44 -23.02 0.56
N GLY A 79 -14.15 -22.60 -0.48
CA GLY A 79 -15.60 -22.48 -0.46
C GLY A 79 -16.23 -22.34 -1.84
N ALA A 80 -17.57 -22.37 -1.90
CA ALA A 80 -18.36 -22.30 -3.13
C ALA A 80 -18.57 -20.86 -3.65
N GLU A 81 -18.09 -19.85 -2.93
CA GLU A 81 -18.26 -18.45 -3.33
C GLU A 81 -17.30 -18.09 -4.48
N PRO A 82 -17.75 -17.33 -5.48
CA PRO A 82 -16.90 -16.91 -6.58
C PRO A 82 -15.77 -16.01 -6.06
N TYR A 83 -14.54 -16.29 -6.53
CA TYR A 83 -13.31 -15.65 -6.06
C TYR A 83 -12.43 -15.19 -7.21
N GLY A 84 -11.66 -14.12 -6.98
CA GLY A 84 -10.74 -13.61 -7.99
C GLY A 84 -11.46 -13.25 -9.29
N PHE A 85 -10.95 -13.77 -10.41
CA PHE A 85 -11.58 -13.55 -11.73
C PHE A 85 -12.95 -14.22 -11.88
N ASP A 86 -13.29 -15.22 -11.05
CA ASP A 86 -14.58 -15.90 -11.12
C ASP A 86 -15.72 -15.06 -10.52
N ARG A 87 -15.40 -13.95 -9.85
CA ARG A 87 -16.39 -12.93 -9.45
C ARG A 87 -17.00 -12.18 -10.63
N GLY A 88 -16.42 -12.28 -11.84
CA GLY A 88 -16.86 -11.53 -13.01
C GLY A 88 -16.60 -10.02 -12.92
N LEU A 89 -15.79 -9.58 -11.96
CA LEU A 89 -15.42 -8.17 -11.80
C LEU A 89 -14.25 -7.82 -12.72
N ALA A 90 -14.26 -6.59 -13.24
CA ALA A 90 -13.14 -6.10 -14.03
C ALA A 90 -11.95 -5.75 -13.11
N PRO A 91 -10.72 -6.20 -13.42
CA PRO A 91 -9.54 -5.81 -12.66
C PRO A 91 -9.24 -4.32 -12.82
N ASP A 92 -8.83 -3.66 -11.75
CA ASP A 92 -8.46 -2.24 -11.72
C ASP A 92 -6.95 -2.07 -11.79
N PHE A 93 -6.24 -2.48 -10.73
CA PHE A 93 -4.78 -2.48 -10.66
C PHE A 93 -4.29 -3.55 -9.68
N ILE A 94 -2.99 -3.86 -9.74
CA ILE A 94 -2.31 -4.75 -8.80
C ILE A 94 -1.75 -3.89 -7.67
N ASN A 95 -2.18 -4.16 -6.45
CA ASN A 95 -1.72 -3.45 -5.26
C ASN A 95 -0.35 -3.96 -4.77
N MET A 96 -0.14 -5.28 -4.81
CA MET A 96 1.08 -5.90 -4.31
C MET A 96 1.32 -7.26 -4.98
N VAL A 97 2.57 -7.72 -4.90
CA VAL A 97 3.02 -9.05 -5.28
C VAL A 97 3.60 -9.76 -4.06
N THR A 98 3.36 -11.06 -3.93
CA THR A 98 4.01 -11.93 -2.95
C THR A 98 4.46 -13.22 -3.61
N LYS A 99 5.43 -13.91 -2.99
CA LYS A 99 5.97 -15.20 -3.45
C LYS A 99 5.74 -16.27 -2.40
N LYS A 100 5.12 -17.38 -2.77
CA LYS A 100 4.91 -18.57 -1.92
C LYS A 100 5.20 -19.82 -2.74
N ASP A 101 5.98 -20.75 -2.20
CA ASP A 101 6.34 -22.02 -2.87
C ASP A 101 6.89 -21.85 -4.29
N ASN A 102 7.71 -20.81 -4.47
CA ASN A 102 8.27 -20.37 -5.76
C ASN A 102 7.26 -19.84 -6.80
N GLU A 103 5.99 -19.72 -6.44
CA GLU A 103 4.94 -19.12 -7.26
C GLU A 103 4.66 -17.67 -6.84
N LEU A 104 4.33 -16.83 -7.83
CA LEU A 104 3.95 -15.44 -7.60
C LEU A 104 2.44 -15.30 -7.50
N TYR A 105 2.01 -14.46 -6.57
CA TYR A 105 0.61 -14.10 -6.35
C TYR A 105 0.47 -12.58 -6.36
N PHE A 106 -0.60 -12.08 -6.98
CA PHE A 106 -0.95 -10.67 -7.00
C PHE A 106 -2.17 -10.40 -6.14
N LEU A 107 -2.16 -9.32 -5.37
CA LEU A 107 -3.37 -8.76 -4.81
C LEU A 107 -3.99 -7.81 -5.84
N ILE A 108 -5.10 -8.19 -6.44
CA ILE A 108 -5.81 -7.37 -7.42
C ILE A 108 -6.93 -6.59 -6.75
N LYS A 109 -6.98 -5.28 -6.99
CA LYS A 109 -8.14 -4.43 -6.72
C LYS A 109 -9.11 -4.53 -7.89
N TRP A 110 -10.39 -4.74 -7.60
CA TRP A 110 -11.46 -4.78 -8.61
C TRP A 110 -12.13 -3.43 -8.81
N LYS A 111 -12.48 -3.10 -10.06
CA LYS A 111 -13.14 -1.84 -10.44
C LYS A 111 -14.52 -1.74 -9.80
N GLY A 112 -14.88 -0.55 -9.33
CA GLY A 112 -16.19 -0.25 -8.76
C GLY A 112 -16.52 -1.02 -7.48
N SER A 113 -15.53 -1.66 -6.86
CA SER A 113 -15.66 -2.42 -5.62
C SER A 113 -14.66 -1.91 -4.59
N GLN A 114 -14.76 -2.33 -3.32
CA GLN A 114 -13.67 -2.22 -2.34
C GLN A 114 -12.89 -3.53 -2.18
N VAL A 115 -13.40 -4.62 -2.77
CA VAL A 115 -12.79 -5.97 -2.70
C VAL A 115 -11.40 -5.98 -3.33
N ARG A 116 -10.53 -6.79 -2.72
CA ARG A 116 -9.21 -7.18 -3.20
C ARG A 116 -9.07 -8.68 -3.04
N ASP A 117 -8.58 -9.37 -4.07
CA ASP A 117 -8.35 -10.82 -4.03
C ASP A 117 -6.90 -11.15 -4.40
N VAL A 118 -6.34 -12.18 -3.77
CA VAL A 118 -5.03 -12.75 -4.08
C VAL A 118 -5.18 -13.78 -5.21
N VAL A 119 -4.69 -13.46 -6.40
CA VAL A 119 -4.76 -14.35 -7.56
C VAL A 119 -3.37 -14.86 -7.94
N PRO A 120 -3.24 -16.10 -8.43
CA PRO A 120 -1.99 -16.56 -9.01
C PRO A 120 -1.56 -15.65 -10.17
N ALA A 121 -0.29 -15.26 -10.21
CA ALA A 121 0.24 -14.41 -11.27
C ALA A 121 0.01 -15.04 -12.66
N ALA A 122 0.13 -16.36 -12.76
CA ALA A 122 -0.15 -17.10 -14.00
C ALA A 122 -1.56 -16.83 -14.55
N GLN A 123 -2.57 -16.71 -13.67
CA GLN A 123 -3.93 -16.40 -14.07
C GLN A 123 -4.06 -14.94 -14.54
N ALA A 124 -3.47 -14.01 -13.79
CA ALA A 124 -3.50 -12.58 -14.12
C ALA A 124 -2.75 -12.24 -15.41
N ASN A 125 -1.63 -12.92 -15.68
CA ASN A 125 -0.85 -12.77 -16.91
C ASN A 125 -1.71 -13.05 -18.16
N ILE A 126 -2.67 -13.97 -18.05
CA ILE A 126 -3.57 -14.33 -19.14
C ILE A 126 -4.80 -13.41 -19.16
N ARG A 127 -5.41 -13.17 -18.00
CA ARG A 127 -6.71 -12.47 -17.90
C ARG A 127 -6.59 -10.95 -18.01
N CYS A 128 -5.50 -10.36 -17.56
CA CYS A 128 -5.30 -8.90 -17.59
C CYS A 128 -3.82 -8.49 -17.83
N PRO A 129 -3.20 -8.94 -18.94
CA PRO A 129 -1.77 -8.73 -19.20
C PRO A 129 -1.34 -7.26 -19.16
N GLN A 130 -2.17 -6.35 -19.65
CA GLN A 130 -1.85 -4.91 -19.66
C GLN A 130 -1.77 -4.31 -18.26
N ILE A 131 -2.55 -4.81 -17.30
CA ILE A 131 -2.47 -4.39 -15.90
C ILE A 131 -1.20 -4.95 -15.26
N VAL A 132 -0.85 -6.20 -15.57
CA VAL A 132 0.39 -6.83 -15.10
C VAL A 132 1.63 -6.11 -15.61
N ILE A 133 1.67 -5.77 -16.91
CA ILE A 133 2.79 -5.03 -17.51
C ILE A 133 2.97 -3.69 -16.81
N LYS A 134 1.89 -2.91 -16.66
CA LYS A 134 1.93 -1.63 -15.94
C LYS A 134 2.43 -1.76 -14.50
N PHE A 135 2.04 -2.83 -13.82
CA PHE A 135 2.54 -3.11 -12.48
C PHE A 135 4.06 -3.35 -12.50
N TYR A 136 4.57 -4.19 -13.39
CA TYR A 136 6.02 -4.41 -13.50
C TYR A 136 6.78 -3.15 -13.92
N GLU A 137 6.27 -2.37 -14.87
CA GLU A 137 6.84 -1.08 -15.26
C GLU A 137 6.93 -0.11 -14.07
N SER A 138 5.91 -0.11 -13.19
CA SER A 138 5.90 0.78 -12.02
C SER A 138 6.93 0.42 -10.95
N ILE A 139 7.39 -0.84 -10.89
CA ILE A 139 8.39 -1.28 -9.91
C ILE A 139 9.81 -1.28 -10.47
N LEU A 140 9.97 -1.29 -11.80
CA LEU A 140 11.27 -1.21 -12.46
C LEU A 140 11.83 0.21 -12.36
N HIS A 141 12.82 0.37 -11.49
CA HIS A 141 13.62 1.59 -11.41
C HIS A 141 15.03 1.29 -11.92
N PHE A 142 15.43 1.96 -12.99
CA PHE A 142 16.79 1.88 -13.51
C PHE A 142 17.63 2.95 -12.81
N THR A 143 18.63 2.51 -12.04
CA THR A 143 19.70 3.36 -11.49
C THR A 143 20.88 3.39 -12.43
#